data_AF-A0AAP4Y5E9-F1
#
_entry.id   AF-A0AAP4Y5E9-F1
#
_cell.length_a   1.000
_cell.length_b   1.000
_cell.length_c   1.000
_cell.angle_alpha   90.00
_cell.angle_beta   90.00
_cell.angle_gamma   90.00
#
_symmetry.space_group_name_H-M   'P 1'
#
loop_
_entity.id
_entity.type
_entity.pdbx_description
1 polymer ?
#
loop_
_entity_poly.entity_id
_entity_poly.type
_entity_poly.pdbx_seq_one_letter_code
_entity_poly.pdbx_strand_id
1 'polypeptide(L)'
;MSSRPRPTAAASRVSLIAVVSATLLACGPPAGAPEAGAGPWLQYAEPAEAGFDGDRLDRACDYADSVGSAAVMAVFRGHAVVACGAVDRNLELHSVRKSLVSALYGTAVAAGSIDLEASLADLGIDDGGKLTAAEGRATVRDLLTARSGVYLPAAYAPQSQDEERPERGSHSPGTFWFYNNWDFNVAGVIFERETGEDLYRAFERRIARPIGMEDWSPSDGFRAYEPTRSTYPAQTFRMSARDLARFGQLYLQEGRWDGRQVIPADWVRTSTTPVSDLGHGSGYAYLWWTYAPGALSADRYPTLSGQRIYMGRGTGSQAVWVIPGLDLVIVHRADTDHGREIHGVDAWRIAELISEARGGEPSSDPRLVALDPRPFASQLPAYRWPEPVTLDSAALQPFMGDYDLSSGGTVRVFRFRGDPYIHVPGRGDALLLPLGGDRFTVRVVAGVQVVFQRDATGAVTGVTLTLGNQTMRAARHPEATGTAPGG
;
A
#
# COMPACT_ATOMS: atom_id res chain seq x y z
N MET A 1 -27.30 40.95 -72.95
CA MET A 1 -27.67 39.69 -73.63
C MET A 1 -27.70 38.60 -72.56
N SER A 2 -28.88 38.30 -71.97
CA SER A 2 -29.73 37.13 -72.27
C SER A 2 -28.93 35.82 -72.12
N SER A 3 -29.20 34.90 -71.19
CA SER A 3 -30.49 34.24 -70.92
C SER A 3 -30.37 33.32 -69.68
N ARG A 4 -31.50 33.07 -68.99
CA ARG A 4 -31.72 31.90 -68.10
C ARG A 4 -32.32 30.75 -68.94
N PRO A 5 -32.23 29.46 -68.55
CA PRO A 5 -33.24 28.85 -67.65
C PRO A 5 -32.73 27.78 -66.64
N ARG A 6 -33.58 27.47 -65.64
CA ARG A 6 -33.55 26.36 -64.65
C ARG A 6 -34.11 25.04 -65.27
N PRO A 7 -34.42 23.97 -64.50
CA PRO A 7 -33.61 23.06 -63.66
C PRO A 7 -33.81 21.57 -64.08
N THR A 8 -32.96 20.64 -63.63
CA THR A 8 -33.31 19.20 -63.59
C THR A 8 -32.76 18.53 -62.33
N ALA A 9 -33.66 17.88 -61.61
CA ALA A 9 -33.39 17.04 -60.45
C ALA A 9 -32.69 15.73 -60.84
N ALA A 10 -31.74 15.26 -60.04
CA ALA A 10 -31.33 13.86 -60.02
C ALA A 10 -30.69 13.48 -58.68
N ALA A 11 -31.44 12.67 -57.94
CA ALA A 11 -31.04 11.59 -57.03
C ALA A 11 -29.91 11.83 -56.00
N SER A 12 -30.34 11.95 -54.74
CA SER A 12 -29.54 11.65 -53.56
C SER A 12 -28.89 10.27 -53.67
N ARG A 13 -27.56 10.21 -53.71
CA ARG A 13 -26.80 8.99 -53.40
C ARG A 13 -26.56 8.97 -51.89
N VAL A 14 -27.31 8.11 -51.20
CA VAL A 14 -27.00 7.66 -49.85
C VAL A 14 -25.74 6.80 -49.96
N SER A 15 -24.59 7.33 -49.55
CA SER A 15 -23.42 6.51 -49.27
C SER A 15 -23.63 5.84 -47.93
N LEU A 16 -23.97 4.55 -47.94
CA LEU A 16 -23.86 3.68 -46.77
C LEU A 16 -22.37 3.60 -46.40
N ILE A 17 -21.94 4.38 -45.41
CA ILE A 17 -20.69 4.09 -44.70
C ILE A 17 -21.01 2.87 -43.84
N ALA A 18 -20.48 1.71 -44.23
CA ALA A 18 -20.46 0.54 -43.39
C ALA A 18 -19.62 0.88 -42.14
N VAL A 19 -20.30 1.14 -41.03
CA VAL A 19 -19.68 1.15 -39.70
C VAL A 19 -19.29 -0.30 -39.43
N VAL A 20 -18.03 -0.63 -39.71
CA VAL A 20 -17.42 -1.84 -39.17
C VAL A 20 -17.27 -1.59 -37.68
N SER A 21 -18.27 -2.03 -36.91
CA SER A 21 -18.16 -2.16 -35.47
C SER A 21 -17.04 -3.15 -35.18
N ALA A 22 -15.83 -2.64 -34.94
CA ALA A 22 -14.78 -3.39 -34.30
C ALA A 22 -15.26 -3.69 -32.88
N THR A 23 -15.86 -4.85 -32.68
CA THR A 23 -15.98 -5.46 -31.35
C THR A 23 -14.58 -5.62 -30.80
N LEU A 24 -14.18 -4.68 -29.95
CA LEU A 24 -13.09 -4.86 -29.00
C LEU A 24 -13.50 -6.05 -28.11
N LEU A 25 -13.00 -7.24 -28.47
CA LEU A 25 -12.92 -8.36 -27.56
C LEU A 25 -11.97 -7.93 -26.44
N ALA A 26 -12.53 -7.33 -25.39
CA ALA A 26 -11.87 -7.27 -24.11
C ALA A 26 -11.66 -8.72 -23.68
N CYS A 27 -10.43 -9.22 -23.76
CA CYS A 27 -10.01 -10.39 -22.99
C CYS A 27 -10.07 -10.02 -21.51
N GLY A 28 -11.27 -10.06 -20.93
CA GLY A 28 -11.41 -10.29 -19.50
C GLY A 28 -10.97 -11.71 -19.17
N PRO A 29 -10.57 -11.99 -17.92
CA PRO A 29 -10.30 -13.35 -17.49
C PRO A 29 -11.53 -14.24 -17.78
N PRO A 30 -11.33 -15.54 -18.09
CA PRO A 30 -12.43 -16.44 -18.38
C PRO A 30 -13.46 -16.39 -17.24
N ALA A 31 -14.73 -16.19 -17.59
CA ALA A 31 -15.84 -16.26 -16.65
C ALA A 31 -15.83 -17.66 -15.99
N GLY A 32 -15.51 -17.73 -14.70
CA GLY A 32 -15.54 -18.96 -13.92
C GLY A 32 -14.29 -19.33 -13.12
N ALA A 33 -13.26 -18.47 -13.04
CA ALA A 33 -12.22 -18.69 -12.02
C ALA A 33 -12.84 -18.54 -10.61
N PRO A 34 -12.57 -19.46 -9.67
CA PRO A 34 -13.02 -19.31 -8.29
C PRO A 34 -12.52 -17.98 -7.73
N GLU A 35 -13.43 -17.15 -7.22
CA GLU A 35 -13.03 -15.99 -6.44
C GLU A 35 -12.52 -16.48 -5.07
N ALA A 36 -11.44 -15.89 -4.58
CA ALA A 36 -10.97 -16.16 -3.23
C ALA A 36 -12.08 -15.75 -2.23
N GLY A 37 -12.51 -16.68 -1.38
CA GLY A 37 -13.54 -16.41 -0.37
C GLY A 37 -12.99 -15.58 0.80
N ALA A 38 -13.88 -14.96 1.58
CA ALA A 38 -13.53 -14.20 2.80
C ALA A 38 -13.07 -15.07 3.99
N GLY A 39 -12.95 -16.40 3.80
CA GLY A 39 -12.45 -17.35 4.80
C GLY A 39 -10.92 -17.39 4.90
N PRO A 40 -10.37 -18.28 5.75
CA PRO A 40 -8.93 -18.53 5.79
C PRO A 40 -8.42 -18.91 4.40
N TRP A 41 -7.17 -18.58 4.10
CA TRP A 41 -6.59 -18.95 2.81
C TRP A 41 -6.72 -20.44 2.53
N LEU A 42 -7.18 -20.75 1.31
CA LEU A 42 -7.17 -22.09 0.76
C LEU A 42 -5.98 -22.26 -0.18
N GLN A 43 -5.44 -23.47 -0.19
CA GLN A 43 -4.30 -23.89 -0.98
C GLN A 43 -4.69 -25.11 -1.81
N TYR A 44 -4.14 -25.21 -3.03
CA TYR A 44 -4.21 -26.45 -3.81
C TYR A 44 -3.56 -27.58 -3.03
N ALA A 45 -4.28 -28.69 -2.88
CA ALA A 45 -3.77 -29.77 -2.06
C ALA A 45 -2.52 -30.42 -2.67
N GLU A 46 -2.47 -30.49 -4.00
CA GLU A 46 -1.26 -30.76 -4.76
C GLU A 46 -1.03 -29.65 -5.81
N PRO A 47 0.17 -29.06 -5.94
CA PRO A 47 0.43 -28.04 -6.96
C PRO A 47 0.13 -28.49 -8.40
N ALA A 48 0.24 -29.79 -8.66
CA ALA A 48 -0.09 -30.38 -9.96
C ALA A 48 -1.57 -30.18 -10.35
N GLU A 49 -2.49 -30.08 -9.37
CA GLU A 49 -3.90 -29.77 -9.63
C GLU A 49 -4.09 -28.33 -10.15
N ALA A 50 -3.14 -27.43 -9.86
CA ALA A 50 -3.07 -26.09 -10.43
C ALA A 50 -2.29 -26.02 -11.75
N GLY A 51 -1.73 -27.14 -12.22
CA GLY A 51 -0.83 -27.17 -13.38
C GLY A 51 0.62 -26.76 -13.07
N PHE A 52 1.03 -26.82 -11.80
CA PHE A 52 2.39 -26.48 -11.35
C PHE A 52 3.19 -27.73 -10.94
N ASP A 53 4.47 -27.71 -11.26
CA ASP A 53 5.45 -28.71 -10.83
C ASP A 53 5.90 -28.41 -9.38
N GLY A 54 5.55 -29.32 -8.46
CA GLY A 54 5.85 -29.16 -7.02
C GLY A 54 7.34 -29.05 -6.73
N ASP A 55 8.17 -29.87 -7.37
CA ASP A 55 9.62 -29.86 -7.17
C ASP A 55 10.25 -28.54 -7.63
N ARG A 56 9.69 -27.89 -8.67
CA ARG A 56 10.10 -26.54 -9.10
C ARG A 56 9.71 -25.48 -8.09
N LEU A 57 8.52 -25.57 -7.50
CA LEU A 57 8.08 -24.64 -6.45
C LEU A 57 8.93 -24.79 -5.19
N ASP A 58 9.30 -26.03 -4.83
CA ASP A 58 10.21 -26.28 -3.71
C ASP A 58 11.58 -25.64 -3.93
N ARG A 59 12.12 -25.70 -5.16
CA ARG A 59 13.36 -24.98 -5.51
C ARG A 59 13.23 -23.47 -5.39
N ALA A 60 12.06 -22.90 -5.68
CA ALA A 60 11.83 -21.47 -5.47
C ALA A 60 11.85 -21.12 -3.97
N CYS A 61 11.24 -21.96 -3.12
CA CYS A 61 11.28 -21.79 -1.67
C CYS A 61 12.69 -21.99 -1.08
N ASP A 62 13.43 -23.00 -1.54
CA ASP A 62 14.82 -23.22 -1.12
C ASP A 62 15.71 -22.03 -1.49
N TYR A 63 15.54 -21.49 -2.71
CA TYR A 63 16.28 -20.30 -3.13
C TYR A 63 15.92 -19.10 -2.25
N ALA A 64 14.63 -18.86 -2.00
CA ALA A 64 14.16 -17.77 -1.15
C ALA A 64 14.74 -17.87 0.27
N ASP A 65 14.77 -19.06 0.87
CA ASP A 65 15.38 -19.28 2.18
C ASP A 65 16.89 -19.01 2.14
N SER A 66 17.59 -19.45 1.09
CA SER A 66 19.04 -19.31 0.93
C SER A 66 19.51 -17.85 0.82
N VAL A 67 18.70 -16.98 0.20
CA VAL A 67 18.96 -15.54 0.11
C VAL A 67 18.41 -14.79 1.33
N GLY A 68 17.69 -15.49 2.20
CA GLY A 68 17.22 -14.99 3.48
C GLY A 68 15.91 -14.22 3.44
N SER A 69 15.03 -14.53 2.49
CA SER A 69 13.65 -14.02 2.46
C SER A 69 12.92 -14.33 3.76
N ALA A 70 11.94 -13.50 4.11
CA ALA A 70 11.08 -13.74 5.28
C ALA A 70 9.85 -14.58 4.92
N ALA A 71 9.27 -14.34 3.74
CA ALA A 71 8.14 -15.11 3.24
C ALA A 71 8.01 -14.99 1.72
N VAL A 72 7.51 -16.05 1.10
CA VAL A 72 7.11 -16.10 -0.31
C VAL A 72 5.76 -16.77 -0.40
N MET A 73 4.85 -16.21 -1.20
CA MET A 73 3.54 -16.80 -1.45
C MET A 73 3.13 -16.53 -2.89
N ALA A 74 2.56 -17.52 -3.57
CA ALA A 74 1.94 -17.32 -4.88
C ALA A 74 0.52 -17.84 -4.89
N VAL A 75 -0.36 -17.08 -5.53
CA VAL A 75 -1.79 -17.36 -5.65
C VAL A 75 -2.13 -17.46 -7.13
N PHE A 76 -2.70 -18.60 -7.50
CA PHE A 76 -3.18 -18.87 -8.85
C PHE A 76 -4.69 -19.09 -8.79
N ARG A 77 -5.45 -18.35 -9.61
CA ARG A 77 -6.93 -18.46 -9.68
C ARG A 77 -7.62 -18.47 -8.31
N GLY A 78 -7.21 -17.55 -7.42
CA GLY A 78 -7.83 -17.36 -6.11
C GLY A 78 -7.36 -18.31 -4.99
N HIS A 79 -6.46 -19.25 -5.27
CA HIS A 79 -5.94 -20.18 -4.26
C HIS A 79 -4.41 -20.20 -4.22
N ALA A 80 -3.84 -20.44 -3.04
CA ALA A 80 -2.40 -20.53 -2.89
C ALA A 80 -1.88 -21.78 -3.63
N VAL A 81 -0.82 -21.60 -4.42
CA VAL A 81 -0.10 -22.71 -5.07
C VAL A 81 1.24 -22.99 -4.41
N VAL A 82 1.84 -21.98 -3.78
CA VAL A 82 3.02 -22.13 -2.91
C VAL A 82 2.96 -21.10 -1.79
N ALA A 83 3.39 -21.51 -0.60
CA ALA A 83 3.57 -20.64 0.55
C ALA A 83 4.75 -21.15 1.37
N CYS A 84 5.73 -20.28 1.62
CA CYS A 84 6.90 -20.62 2.42
C CYS A 84 7.40 -19.44 3.25
N GLY A 85 7.98 -19.75 4.42
CA GLY A 85 8.38 -18.79 5.44
C GLY A 85 7.22 -18.27 6.29
N ALA A 86 7.43 -17.11 6.91
CA ALA A 86 6.51 -16.48 7.85
C ALA A 86 5.38 -15.69 7.14
N VAL A 87 4.52 -16.39 6.41
CA VAL A 87 3.49 -15.76 5.55
C VAL A 87 2.40 -14.99 6.31
N ASP A 88 2.23 -15.26 7.60
CA ASP A 88 1.27 -14.64 8.54
C ASP A 88 1.88 -13.46 9.32
N ARG A 89 3.19 -13.20 9.18
CA ARG A 89 3.88 -12.20 9.98
C ARG A 89 3.76 -10.80 9.36
N ASN A 90 3.18 -9.86 10.11
CA ASN A 90 3.19 -8.45 9.73
C ASN A 90 4.60 -7.84 9.83
N LEU A 91 5.18 -7.57 8.67
CA LEU A 91 6.47 -6.91 8.47
C LEU A 91 6.25 -5.55 7.81
N GLU A 92 7.21 -4.62 7.96
CA GLU A 92 7.16 -3.32 7.28
C GLU A 92 6.98 -3.50 5.77
N LEU A 93 6.06 -2.73 5.20
CA LEU A 93 5.64 -2.82 3.81
C LEU A 93 6.39 -1.82 2.92
N HIS A 94 7.04 -0.81 3.52
CA HIS A 94 7.81 0.23 2.84
C HIS A 94 6.98 0.86 1.71
N SER A 95 7.58 1.08 0.53
CA SER A 95 6.91 1.74 -0.59
C SER A 95 5.77 0.95 -1.24
N VAL A 96 5.56 -0.33 -0.92
CA VAL A 96 4.35 -1.05 -1.37
C VAL A 96 3.09 -0.39 -0.76
N ARG A 97 3.20 0.31 0.38
CA ARG A 97 2.11 1.10 1.00
C ARG A 97 1.40 2.05 0.04
N LYS A 98 2.11 2.58 -0.95
CA LYS A 98 1.59 3.59 -1.89
C LYS A 98 0.48 3.00 -2.75
N SER A 99 0.62 1.73 -3.15
CA SER A 99 -0.41 1.02 -3.91
C SER A 99 -1.68 0.79 -3.07
N LEU A 100 -1.55 0.61 -1.75
CA LEU A 100 -2.69 0.51 -0.83
C LEU A 100 -3.41 1.87 -0.69
N VAL A 101 -2.66 2.96 -0.62
CA VAL A 101 -3.23 4.33 -0.65
C VAL A 101 -3.95 4.58 -1.98
N SER A 102 -3.37 4.17 -3.12
CA SER A 102 -4.02 4.26 -4.42
C SER A 102 -5.37 3.52 -4.46
N ALA A 103 -5.46 2.33 -3.85
CA ALA A 103 -6.73 1.61 -3.74
C ALA A 103 -7.81 2.38 -2.96
N LEU A 104 -7.41 3.02 -1.85
CA LEU A 104 -8.30 3.86 -1.05
C LEU A 104 -8.86 5.04 -1.86
N TYR A 105 -8.01 5.69 -2.66
CA TYR A 105 -8.43 6.75 -3.57
C TYR A 105 -9.51 6.27 -4.56
N GLY A 106 -9.41 5.04 -5.07
CA GLY A 106 -10.46 4.49 -5.93
C GLY A 106 -11.84 4.45 -5.28
N THR A 107 -11.90 4.07 -4.00
CA THR A 107 -13.15 4.07 -3.24
C THR A 107 -13.64 5.48 -2.89
N ALA A 108 -12.72 6.43 -2.64
CA ALA A 108 -13.05 7.81 -2.27
C ALA A 108 -13.52 8.64 -3.48
N VAL A 109 -12.86 8.49 -4.62
CA VAL A 109 -13.27 9.13 -5.89
C VAL A 109 -14.64 8.62 -6.32
N ALA A 110 -14.88 7.31 -6.24
CA ALA A 110 -16.20 6.75 -6.56
C ALA A 110 -17.31 7.21 -5.60
N ALA A 111 -16.96 7.50 -4.34
CA ALA A 111 -17.89 8.08 -3.37
C ALA A 111 -18.10 9.60 -3.55
N GLY A 112 -17.35 10.24 -4.45
CA GLY A 112 -17.37 11.69 -4.67
C GLY A 112 -16.74 12.50 -3.54
N SER A 113 -16.01 11.87 -2.62
CA SER A 113 -15.36 12.56 -1.50
C SER A 113 -13.99 13.14 -1.85
N ILE A 114 -13.43 12.78 -3.01
CA ILE A 114 -12.17 13.31 -3.51
C ILE A 114 -12.34 13.62 -5.00
N ASP A 115 -11.98 14.84 -5.39
CA ASP A 115 -11.79 15.23 -6.79
C ASP A 115 -10.31 15.11 -7.18
N LEU A 116 -10.04 14.43 -8.30
CA LEU A 116 -8.68 14.26 -8.81
C LEU A 116 -8.12 15.56 -9.40
N GLU A 117 -8.98 16.48 -9.83
CA GLU A 117 -8.58 17.75 -10.44
C GLU A 117 -8.46 18.89 -9.43
N ALA A 118 -8.81 18.64 -8.16
CA ALA A 118 -8.62 19.62 -7.09
C ALA A 118 -7.13 19.97 -6.96
N SER A 119 -6.84 21.27 -6.94
CA SER A 119 -5.47 21.76 -6.83
C SER A 119 -4.98 21.74 -5.38
N LEU A 120 -3.67 21.67 -5.17
CA LEU A 120 -3.07 21.75 -3.84
C LEU A 120 -3.46 23.04 -3.11
N ALA A 121 -3.56 24.16 -3.84
CA ALA A 121 -3.99 25.44 -3.30
C ALA A 121 -5.44 25.41 -2.81
N ASP A 122 -6.35 24.82 -3.59
CA ASP A 122 -7.76 24.68 -3.20
C ASP A 122 -7.93 23.80 -1.95
N LEU A 123 -7.04 22.81 -1.79
CA LEU A 123 -7.00 21.86 -0.67
C LEU A 123 -6.22 22.39 0.55
N GLY A 124 -5.68 23.61 0.50
CA GLY A 124 -4.88 24.19 1.58
C GLY A 124 -3.60 23.37 1.89
N ILE A 125 -2.99 22.80 0.85
CA ILE A 125 -1.70 22.12 0.91
C ILE A 125 -0.61 23.12 0.58
N ASP A 126 0.19 23.48 1.58
CA ASP A 126 1.24 24.51 1.46
C ASP A 126 2.58 24.13 2.12
N ASP A 127 2.63 22.99 2.83
CA ASP A 127 3.76 22.50 3.63
C ASP A 127 4.38 23.57 4.56
N GLY A 128 3.53 24.33 5.25
CA GLY A 128 3.97 25.42 6.12
C GLY A 128 4.42 26.66 5.34
N GLY A 129 3.74 26.96 4.23
CA GLY A 129 4.03 28.09 3.35
C GLY A 129 5.24 27.91 2.43
N LYS A 130 5.78 26.69 2.28
CA LYS A 130 6.94 26.40 1.43
C LYS A 130 6.60 26.37 -0.07
N LEU A 131 5.34 26.07 -0.41
CA LEU A 131 4.91 25.96 -1.80
C LEU A 131 4.83 27.32 -2.49
N THR A 132 5.27 27.36 -3.75
CA THR A 132 5.04 28.48 -4.65
C THR A 132 3.64 28.46 -5.23
N ALA A 133 3.16 29.59 -5.75
CA ALA A 133 1.89 29.67 -6.46
C ALA A 133 1.84 28.81 -7.75
N ALA A 134 2.98 28.39 -8.30
CA ALA A 134 3.02 27.47 -9.44
C ALA A 134 2.85 26.02 -8.97
N GLU A 135 3.58 25.61 -7.92
CA GLU A 135 3.44 24.28 -7.29
C GLU A 135 2.05 24.06 -6.70
N GLY A 136 1.43 25.11 -6.15
CA GLY A 136 0.05 25.05 -5.64
C GLY A 136 -1.00 24.68 -6.70
N ARG A 137 -0.68 24.76 -8.00
CA ARG A 137 -1.59 24.36 -9.10
C ARG A 137 -1.53 22.88 -9.42
N ALA A 138 -0.57 22.13 -8.85
CA ALA A 138 -0.56 20.69 -8.99
C ALA A 138 -1.87 20.12 -8.46
N THR A 139 -2.32 19.03 -9.05
CA THR A 139 -3.59 18.39 -8.69
C THR A 139 -3.36 17.12 -7.88
N VAL A 140 -4.43 16.61 -7.26
CA VAL A 140 -4.43 15.28 -6.66
C VAL A 140 -3.96 14.21 -7.66
N ARG A 141 -4.39 14.29 -8.92
CA ARG A 141 -3.93 13.38 -10.00
C ARG A 141 -2.42 13.45 -10.21
N ASP A 142 -1.84 14.65 -10.16
CA ASP A 142 -0.39 14.82 -10.32
C ASP A 142 0.38 14.17 -9.16
N LEU A 143 -0.14 14.23 -7.94
CA LEU A 143 0.46 13.51 -6.79
C LEU A 143 0.44 11.99 -7.00
N LEU A 144 -0.73 11.44 -7.37
CA LEU A 144 -0.89 9.99 -7.56
C LEU A 144 -0.03 9.44 -8.69
N THR A 145 0.32 10.28 -9.67
CA THR A 145 1.18 9.91 -10.81
C THR A 145 2.66 10.25 -10.61
N ALA A 146 3.03 10.86 -9.47
CA ALA A 146 4.38 11.36 -9.17
C ALA A 146 4.88 12.40 -10.19
N ARG A 147 3.99 13.34 -10.55
CA ARG A 147 4.20 14.38 -11.56
C ARG A 147 3.86 15.78 -11.05
N SER A 148 3.83 16.00 -9.75
CA SER A 148 3.38 17.28 -9.17
C SER A 148 4.28 18.47 -9.52
N GLY A 149 5.56 18.23 -9.82
CA GLY A 149 6.56 19.30 -9.93
C GLY A 149 6.95 19.92 -8.58
N VAL A 150 6.49 19.36 -7.46
CA VAL A 150 6.84 19.82 -6.11
C VAL A 150 8.06 19.05 -5.60
N TYR A 151 9.24 19.64 -5.79
CA TYR A 151 10.50 19.02 -5.41
C TYR A 151 10.95 19.47 -4.02
N LEU A 152 10.19 19.06 -3.00
CA LEU A 152 10.55 19.25 -1.59
C LEU A 152 11.07 17.95 -0.97
N PRO A 153 12.00 18.02 0.01
CA PRO A 153 12.34 16.89 0.86
C PRO A 153 11.12 16.40 1.66
N ALA A 154 11.02 15.09 1.87
CA ALA A 154 9.91 14.49 2.63
C ALA A 154 10.42 13.45 3.63
N ALA A 155 9.58 13.12 4.60
CA ALA A 155 9.79 11.97 5.47
C ALA A 155 9.82 10.66 4.67
N TYR A 156 10.62 9.68 5.11
CA TYR A 156 10.78 8.38 4.44
C TYR A 156 11.42 8.44 3.04
N ALA A 157 11.97 9.59 2.65
CA ALA A 157 12.73 9.71 1.42
C ALA A 157 14.13 9.11 1.59
N PRO A 158 14.55 8.16 0.75
CA PRO A 158 15.93 7.68 0.77
C PRO A 158 16.88 8.79 0.31
N GLN A 159 18.14 8.74 0.74
CA GLN A 159 19.16 9.72 0.37
C GLN A 159 19.32 9.85 -1.16
N SER A 160 19.22 8.76 -1.92
CA SER A 160 19.31 8.81 -3.39
C SER A 160 18.23 9.68 -4.02
N GLN A 161 17.02 9.71 -3.45
CA GLN A 161 15.96 10.61 -3.90
C GLN A 161 16.30 12.08 -3.60
N ASP A 162 17.07 12.37 -2.55
CA ASP A 162 17.54 13.74 -2.29
C ASP A 162 18.60 14.19 -3.30
N GLU A 163 19.49 13.28 -3.68
CA GLU A 163 20.59 13.53 -4.61
C GLU A 163 20.11 13.70 -6.06
N GLU A 164 19.10 12.92 -6.46
CA GLU A 164 18.52 12.94 -7.81
C GLU A 164 17.36 13.93 -7.96
N ARG A 165 17.01 14.66 -6.89
CA ARG A 165 15.86 15.57 -6.90
C ARG A 165 16.06 16.68 -7.94
N PRO A 166 15.10 16.90 -8.85
CA PRO A 166 15.19 18.01 -9.80
C PRO A 166 15.19 19.37 -9.09
N GLU A 167 15.75 20.38 -9.77
CA GLU A 167 15.70 21.76 -9.29
C GLU A 167 14.25 22.24 -9.17
N ARG A 168 13.92 22.94 -8.09
CA ARG A 168 12.57 23.50 -7.90
C ARG A 168 12.19 24.45 -9.03
N GLY A 169 11.00 24.28 -9.58
CA GLY A 169 10.49 25.08 -10.70
C GLY A 169 10.99 24.66 -12.09
N SER A 170 11.84 23.62 -12.19
CA SER A 170 12.34 23.11 -13.48
C SER A 170 11.26 22.49 -14.38
N HIS A 171 10.16 22.03 -13.78
CA HIS A 171 9.06 21.39 -14.50
C HIS A 171 7.70 21.87 -13.96
N SER A 172 6.74 22.05 -14.87
CA SER A 172 5.35 22.36 -14.48
C SER A 172 4.63 21.09 -14.01
N PRO A 173 3.57 21.21 -13.18
CA PRO A 173 2.75 20.07 -12.79
C PRO A 173 2.26 19.27 -13.99
N GLY A 174 2.23 17.94 -13.86
CA GLY A 174 1.79 17.00 -14.87
C GLY A 174 2.79 16.76 -16.01
N THR A 175 3.95 17.44 -16.06
CA THR A 175 4.85 17.39 -17.23
C THR A 175 6.05 16.46 -17.09
N PHE A 176 6.55 16.23 -15.88
CA PHE A 176 7.74 15.43 -15.62
C PHE A 176 7.49 14.43 -14.49
N TRP A 177 7.99 13.20 -14.66
CA TRP A 177 7.90 12.18 -13.63
C TRP A 177 9.15 12.18 -12.77
N PHE A 178 8.95 12.20 -11.46
CA PHE A 178 10.01 11.97 -10.47
C PHE A 178 9.42 11.14 -9.35
N TYR A 179 10.05 10.01 -9.01
CA TYR A 179 9.60 9.22 -7.87
C TYR A 179 9.77 10.07 -6.60
N ASN A 180 8.67 10.59 -6.04
CA ASN A 180 8.70 11.69 -5.07
C ASN A 180 7.94 11.35 -3.78
N ASN A 181 8.63 11.09 -2.67
CA ASN A 181 7.93 10.78 -1.40
C ASN A 181 7.11 11.94 -0.85
N TRP A 182 7.40 13.17 -1.27
CA TRP A 182 6.55 14.30 -0.92
C TRP A 182 5.12 14.09 -1.47
N ASP A 183 4.99 13.78 -2.76
CA ASP A 183 3.69 13.52 -3.41
C ASP A 183 2.90 12.42 -2.69
N PHE A 184 3.61 11.33 -2.36
CA PHE A 184 3.01 10.14 -1.78
C PHE A 184 2.53 10.38 -0.34
N ASN A 185 3.27 11.16 0.44
CA ASN A 185 2.89 11.52 1.82
C ASN A 185 1.72 12.51 1.83
N VAL A 186 1.75 13.49 0.92
CA VAL A 186 0.66 14.47 0.76
C VAL A 186 -0.63 13.79 0.32
N ALA A 187 -0.56 12.80 -0.58
CA ALA A 187 -1.74 12.01 -0.95
C ALA A 187 -2.38 11.31 0.26
N GLY A 188 -1.58 10.77 1.19
CA GLY A 188 -2.11 10.23 2.44
C GLY A 188 -2.81 11.29 3.30
N VAL A 189 -2.26 12.50 3.38
CA VAL A 189 -2.84 13.61 4.16
C VAL A 189 -4.12 14.15 3.53
N ILE A 190 -4.14 14.33 2.21
CA ILE A 190 -5.34 14.76 1.48
C ILE A 190 -6.46 13.73 1.69
N PHE A 191 -6.16 12.44 1.60
CA PHE A 191 -7.16 11.40 1.86
C PHE A 191 -7.82 11.58 3.24
N GLU A 192 -7.05 11.79 4.31
CA GLU A 192 -7.57 11.93 5.68
C GLU A 192 -8.34 13.25 5.91
N ARG A 193 -7.93 14.32 5.23
CA ARG A 193 -8.61 15.62 5.29
C ARG A 193 -9.96 15.57 4.59
N GLU A 194 -9.97 15.14 3.33
CA GLU A 194 -11.16 15.17 2.47
C GLU A 194 -12.21 14.13 2.87
N THR A 195 -11.79 12.95 3.34
CA THR A 195 -12.74 11.92 3.79
C THR A 195 -13.18 12.10 5.24
N GLY A 196 -12.41 12.84 6.04
CA GLY A 196 -12.62 12.92 7.48
C GLY A 196 -12.29 11.63 8.23
N GLU A 197 -11.63 10.66 7.59
CA GLU A 197 -11.32 9.34 8.15
C GLU A 197 -9.86 9.23 8.59
N ASP A 198 -9.60 8.33 9.55
CA ASP A 198 -8.25 7.81 9.76
C ASP A 198 -7.92 6.83 8.62
N LEU A 199 -6.75 6.98 8.00
CA LEU A 199 -6.35 6.21 6.81
C LEU A 199 -6.32 4.70 7.08
N TYR A 200 -5.89 4.26 8.27
CA TYR A 200 -5.77 2.84 8.60
C TYR A 200 -7.14 2.22 8.89
N ARG A 201 -8.03 2.96 9.56
CA ARG A 201 -9.44 2.57 9.75
C ARG A 201 -10.19 2.55 8.43
N ALA A 202 -9.93 3.50 7.53
CA ALA A 202 -10.48 3.50 6.20
C ALA A 202 -10.04 2.26 5.41
N PHE A 203 -8.75 1.92 5.44
CA PHE A 203 -8.22 0.71 4.80
C PHE A 203 -8.86 -0.56 5.36
N GLU A 204 -8.94 -0.67 6.69
CA GLU A 204 -9.60 -1.81 7.34
C GLU A 204 -11.05 -1.98 6.86
N ARG A 205 -11.84 -0.91 6.89
CA ARG A 205 -13.26 -0.95 6.56
C ARG A 205 -13.53 -1.15 5.07
N ARG A 206 -12.80 -0.42 4.22
CA ARG A 206 -13.08 -0.33 2.78
C ARG A 206 -12.43 -1.45 1.98
N ILE A 207 -11.31 -1.99 2.44
CA ILE A 207 -10.51 -2.98 1.71
C ILE A 207 -10.30 -4.26 2.53
N ALA A 208 -9.65 -4.17 3.69
CA ALA A 208 -9.14 -5.33 4.41
C ALA A 208 -10.24 -6.31 4.85
N ARG A 209 -11.29 -5.80 5.53
CA ARG A 209 -12.43 -6.61 5.97
C ARG A 209 -13.22 -7.18 4.80
N PRO A 210 -13.59 -6.40 3.76
CA PRO A 210 -14.28 -6.94 2.58
C PRO A 210 -13.56 -8.09 1.89
N ILE A 211 -12.22 -8.11 1.88
CA ILE A 211 -11.45 -9.20 1.26
C ILE A 211 -10.98 -10.27 2.24
N GLY A 212 -11.37 -10.18 3.52
CA GLY A 212 -11.03 -11.17 4.53
C GLY A 212 -9.54 -11.20 4.91
N MET A 213 -8.85 -10.05 4.97
CA MET A 213 -7.51 -9.99 5.55
C MET A 213 -7.51 -10.52 6.99
N GLU A 214 -6.57 -11.41 7.31
CA GLU A 214 -6.52 -12.20 8.55
C GLU A 214 -5.63 -11.58 9.63
N ASP A 215 -4.57 -10.86 9.24
CA ASP A 215 -3.52 -10.36 10.14
C ASP A 215 -3.54 -8.84 10.32
N TRP A 216 -4.06 -8.13 9.31
CA TRP A 216 -4.14 -6.68 9.33
C TRP A 216 -5.06 -6.16 10.43
N SER A 217 -4.57 -5.15 11.15
CA SER A 217 -5.35 -4.26 12.01
C SER A 217 -4.88 -2.82 11.79
N PRO A 218 -5.71 -1.80 12.05
CA PRO A 218 -5.27 -0.40 11.99
C PRO A 218 -4.07 -0.05 12.88
N SER A 219 -3.80 -0.86 13.91
CA SER A 219 -2.60 -0.74 14.73
C SER A 219 -1.30 -1.12 14.02
N ASP A 220 -1.39 -1.79 12.87
CA ASP A 220 -0.24 -2.14 12.02
C ASP A 220 0.19 -0.97 11.12
N GLY A 221 -0.46 0.20 11.21
CA GLY A 221 -0.02 1.45 10.59
C GLY A 221 0.60 2.42 11.59
N PHE A 222 1.54 3.27 11.14
CA PHE A 222 2.09 4.37 11.93
C PHE A 222 2.48 5.57 11.05
N ARG A 223 2.50 6.77 11.60
CA ARG A 223 2.87 7.99 10.88
C ARG A 223 4.29 8.38 11.26
N ALA A 224 5.21 8.34 10.30
CA ALA A 224 6.59 8.78 10.52
C ALA A 224 6.77 10.23 10.10
N TYR A 225 7.39 11.04 10.97
CA TYR A 225 7.60 12.47 10.77
C TYR A 225 9.07 12.82 10.66
N GLU A 226 9.39 13.72 9.74
CA GLU A 226 10.70 14.37 9.61
C GLU A 226 10.46 15.89 9.44
N PRO A 227 10.10 16.61 10.52
CA PRO A 227 9.56 17.97 10.44
C PRO A 227 10.54 19.01 9.89
N THR A 228 11.85 18.72 9.92
CA THR A 228 12.88 19.55 9.27
C THR A 228 12.81 19.49 7.74
N ARG A 229 12.18 18.46 7.17
CA ARG A 229 12.02 18.23 5.73
C ARG A 229 10.64 18.68 5.28
N SER A 230 9.58 18.07 5.85
CA SER A 230 8.19 18.35 5.53
C SER A 230 7.30 18.23 6.78
N THR A 231 6.23 19.01 6.81
CA THR A 231 5.15 18.93 7.82
C THR A 231 4.26 17.71 7.64
N TYR A 232 4.31 17.06 6.46
CA TYR A 232 3.46 15.92 6.14
C TYR A 232 4.15 14.58 6.47
N PRO A 233 3.50 13.70 7.26
CA PRO A 233 4.08 12.42 7.62
C PRO A 233 3.99 11.41 6.49
N ALA A 234 4.85 10.39 6.57
CA ALA A 234 4.65 9.14 5.85
C ALA A 234 3.69 8.23 6.61
N GLN A 235 2.54 7.87 6.01
CA GLN A 235 1.61 6.86 6.52
C GLN A 235 2.09 5.46 6.14
N THR A 236 2.72 4.75 7.07
CA THR A 236 3.34 3.43 6.84
C THR A 236 2.36 2.30 7.09
N PHE A 237 2.69 1.11 6.60
CA PHE A 237 1.89 -0.09 6.76
C PHE A 237 2.79 -1.25 7.12
N ARG A 238 2.36 -2.07 8.08
CA ARG A 238 2.88 -3.42 8.29
C ARG A 238 1.82 -4.40 7.80
N MET A 239 2.25 -5.43 7.09
CA MET A 239 1.33 -6.37 6.43
C MET A 239 1.95 -7.75 6.43
N SER A 240 1.15 -8.81 6.37
CA SER A 240 1.64 -10.18 6.17
C SER A 240 1.78 -10.50 4.68
N ALA A 241 2.43 -11.61 4.34
CA ALA A 241 2.49 -12.03 2.94
C ALA A 241 1.10 -12.44 2.45
N ARG A 242 0.34 -13.15 3.29
CA ARG A 242 -0.99 -13.66 2.95
C ARG A 242 -2.04 -12.56 2.80
N ASP A 243 -1.98 -11.49 3.58
CA ASP A 243 -2.88 -10.35 3.38
C ASP A 243 -2.48 -9.50 2.18
N LEU A 244 -1.17 -9.34 1.92
CA LEU A 244 -0.71 -8.68 0.71
C LEU A 244 -1.09 -9.47 -0.55
N ALA A 245 -1.11 -10.80 -0.48
CA ALA A 245 -1.57 -11.66 -1.56
C ALA A 245 -3.07 -11.45 -1.86
N ARG A 246 -3.91 -11.23 -0.84
CA ARG A 246 -5.32 -10.87 -1.02
C ARG A 246 -5.46 -9.54 -1.74
N PHE A 247 -4.65 -8.55 -1.37
CA PHE A 247 -4.63 -7.26 -2.04
C PHE A 247 -4.23 -7.37 -3.52
N GLY A 248 -3.19 -8.15 -3.84
CA GLY A 248 -2.82 -8.43 -5.22
C GLY A 248 -3.92 -9.18 -5.98
N GLN A 249 -4.55 -10.15 -5.34
CA GLN A 249 -5.62 -10.97 -5.92
C GLN A 249 -6.89 -10.16 -6.18
N LEU A 250 -7.22 -9.19 -5.31
CA LEU A 250 -8.27 -8.20 -5.52
C LEU A 250 -8.01 -7.39 -6.80
N TYR A 251 -6.78 -6.92 -7.00
CA TYR A 251 -6.41 -6.20 -8.22
C TYR A 251 -6.41 -7.10 -9.46
N LEU A 252 -6.04 -8.38 -9.33
CA LEU A 252 -6.12 -9.37 -10.42
C LEU A 252 -7.58 -9.59 -10.86
N GLN A 253 -8.52 -9.54 -9.90
CA GLN A 253 -9.97 -9.67 -10.13
C GLN A 253 -10.66 -8.32 -10.45
N GLU A 254 -9.92 -7.33 -10.94
CA GLU A 254 -10.43 -6.00 -11.26
C GLU A 254 -11.24 -5.35 -10.12
N GLY A 255 -10.82 -5.58 -8.88
CA GLY A 255 -11.43 -5.01 -7.69
C GLY A 255 -12.68 -5.74 -7.19
N ARG A 256 -13.00 -6.92 -7.74
CA ARG A 256 -14.06 -7.80 -7.26
C ARG A 256 -13.54 -8.78 -6.22
N TRP A 257 -14.39 -9.12 -5.26
CA TRP A 257 -14.14 -10.14 -4.26
C TRP A 257 -15.47 -10.69 -3.75
N ASP A 258 -15.65 -12.01 -3.76
CA ASP A 258 -16.84 -12.72 -3.30
C ASP A 258 -18.17 -12.09 -3.81
N GLY A 259 -18.25 -11.88 -5.12
CA GLY A 259 -19.38 -11.30 -5.83
C GLY A 259 -19.55 -9.78 -5.67
N ARG A 260 -18.75 -9.13 -4.82
CA ARG A 260 -18.84 -7.70 -4.50
C ARG A 260 -17.74 -6.89 -5.20
N GLN A 261 -18.10 -5.73 -5.74
CA GLN A 261 -17.12 -4.73 -6.17
C GLN A 261 -16.59 -3.97 -4.94
N VAL A 262 -15.32 -4.21 -4.58
CA VAL A 262 -14.64 -3.55 -3.45
C VAL A 262 -13.94 -2.28 -3.91
N ILE A 263 -13.16 -2.36 -5.00
CA ILE A 263 -12.54 -1.21 -5.68
C ILE A 263 -13.18 -1.10 -7.05
N PRO A 264 -13.59 0.09 -7.55
CA PRO A 264 -14.15 0.21 -8.90
C PRO A 264 -13.23 -0.39 -9.98
N ALA A 265 -13.78 -1.18 -10.90
CA ALA A 265 -13.00 -1.83 -11.95
C ALA A 265 -12.26 -0.82 -12.85
N ASP A 266 -12.90 0.31 -13.16
CA ASP A 266 -12.25 1.41 -13.89
C ASP A 266 -11.04 1.96 -13.13
N TRP A 267 -11.14 2.09 -11.80
CA TRP A 267 -9.99 2.52 -11.00
C TRP A 267 -8.85 1.51 -11.05
N VAL A 268 -9.13 0.20 -10.95
CA VAL A 268 -8.08 -0.83 -11.03
C VAL A 268 -7.38 -0.77 -12.39
N ARG A 269 -8.12 -0.61 -13.49
CA ARG A 269 -7.53 -0.44 -14.82
C ARG A 269 -6.71 0.84 -14.93
N THR A 270 -7.29 1.99 -14.62
CA THR A 270 -6.61 3.29 -14.72
C THR A 270 -5.38 3.36 -13.82
N SER A 271 -5.48 2.87 -12.58
CA SER A 271 -4.37 2.93 -11.61
C SER A 271 -3.20 2.00 -11.94
N THR A 272 -3.38 1.05 -12.87
CA THR A 272 -2.35 0.11 -13.33
C THR A 272 -1.97 0.29 -14.81
N THR A 273 -2.48 1.34 -15.47
CA THR A 273 -2.07 1.75 -16.81
C THR A 273 -1.02 2.87 -16.69
N PRO A 274 0.17 2.72 -17.31
CA PRO A 274 1.24 3.71 -17.18
C PRO A 274 0.79 5.08 -17.67
N VAL A 275 1.05 6.10 -16.85
CA VAL A 275 0.94 7.52 -17.24
C VAL A 275 2.32 8.09 -17.57
N SER A 276 3.36 7.56 -16.91
CA SER A 276 4.75 7.93 -17.17
C SER A 276 5.48 6.75 -17.80
N ASP A 277 6.09 7.00 -18.96
CA ASP A 277 7.02 6.08 -19.62
C ASP A 277 8.40 6.27 -19.02
N LEU A 278 8.98 5.20 -18.46
CA LEU A 278 10.32 5.19 -17.88
C LEU A 278 11.35 4.59 -18.84
N GLY A 279 10.94 4.36 -20.09
CA GLY A 279 11.73 3.72 -21.12
C GLY A 279 11.69 2.20 -21.04
N HIS A 280 12.04 1.57 -22.15
CA HIS A 280 12.29 0.12 -22.22
C HIS A 280 11.14 -0.75 -21.69
N GLY A 281 9.89 -0.32 -21.94
CA GLY A 281 8.68 -1.04 -21.51
C GLY A 281 8.37 -0.92 -20.01
N SER A 282 9.13 -0.15 -19.25
CA SER A 282 8.83 0.16 -17.84
C SER A 282 8.03 1.45 -17.74
N GLY A 283 7.12 1.52 -16.77
CA GLY A 283 6.26 2.68 -16.56
C GLY A 283 5.84 2.87 -15.10
N TYR A 284 5.22 4.01 -14.84
CA TYR A 284 4.60 4.34 -13.57
C TYR A 284 3.16 4.82 -13.77
N ALA A 285 2.25 4.30 -12.97
CA ALA A 285 0.82 4.58 -13.01
C ALA A 285 0.39 5.29 -11.71
N TYR A 286 -0.81 5.00 -11.18
CA TYR A 286 -1.26 5.62 -9.92
C TYR A 286 -0.68 4.85 -8.75
N LEU A 287 0.59 5.15 -8.44
CA LEU A 287 1.36 4.51 -7.39
C LEU A 287 1.64 3.01 -7.62
N TRP A 288 1.71 2.61 -8.89
CA TRP A 288 2.08 1.26 -9.33
C TRP A 288 3.23 1.33 -10.32
N TRP A 289 4.21 0.44 -10.16
CA TRP A 289 5.17 0.14 -11.23
C TRP A 289 4.48 -0.73 -12.27
N THR A 290 4.74 -0.49 -13.55
CA THR A 290 4.15 -1.27 -14.65
C THR A 290 5.24 -1.73 -15.60
N TYR A 291 5.11 -2.96 -16.10
CA TYR A 291 5.99 -3.54 -17.09
C TYR A 291 5.14 -4.09 -18.24
N ALA A 292 5.41 -3.60 -19.45
CA ALA A 292 4.83 -4.13 -20.67
C ALA A 292 5.53 -5.44 -21.08
N PRO A 293 4.88 -6.30 -21.89
CA PRO A 293 5.57 -7.41 -22.54
C PRO A 293 6.82 -6.92 -23.30
N GLY A 294 7.95 -7.59 -23.09
CA GLY A 294 9.27 -7.26 -23.64
C GLY A 294 10.00 -6.12 -22.92
N ALA A 295 9.62 -5.79 -21.68
CA ALA A 295 10.34 -4.79 -20.90
C ALA A 295 11.76 -5.27 -20.54
N LEU A 296 12.79 -4.45 -20.76
CA LEU A 296 14.21 -4.83 -20.53
C LEU A 296 14.50 -5.30 -19.09
N SER A 297 13.78 -4.75 -18.10
CA SER A 297 13.91 -5.17 -16.70
C SER A 297 13.43 -6.61 -16.48
N ALA A 298 12.50 -7.07 -17.30
CA ALA A 298 11.98 -8.43 -17.32
C ALA A 298 12.71 -9.34 -18.32
N ASP A 299 13.48 -8.81 -19.28
CA ASP A 299 14.17 -9.61 -20.32
C ASP A 299 15.17 -10.65 -19.78
N ARG A 300 15.67 -10.47 -18.56
CA ARG A 300 16.50 -11.47 -17.87
C ARG A 300 15.70 -12.66 -17.30
N TYR A 301 14.38 -12.58 -17.37
CA TYR A 301 13.41 -13.49 -16.79
C TYR A 301 12.42 -13.92 -17.89
N PRO A 302 12.78 -14.90 -18.72
CA PRO A 302 12.08 -15.20 -19.97
C PRO A 302 10.58 -15.51 -19.82
N THR A 303 10.16 -16.13 -18.71
CA THR A 303 8.75 -16.45 -18.46
C THR A 303 7.96 -15.19 -18.14
N LEU A 304 8.55 -14.27 -17.39
CA LEU A 304 7.95 -12.99 -17.02
C LEU A 304 8.03 -11.94 -18.14
N SER A 305 9.04 -11.99 -19.02
CA SER A 305 9.25 -10.98 -20.06
C SER A 305 8.07 -10.88 -21.04
N GLY A 306 7.39 -11.99 -21.33
CA GLY A 306 6.21 -12.00 -22.20
C GLY A 306 4.93 -11.43 -21.56
N GLN A 307 4.96 -11.06 -20.28
CA GLN A 307 3.77 -10.74 -19.51
C GLN A 307 3.62 -9.23 -19.29
N ARG A 308 2.37 -8.77 -19.23
CA ARG A 308 2.05 -7.50 -18.57
C ARG A 308 2.11 -7.73 -17.07
N ILE A 309 2.86 -6.89 -16.36
CA ILE A 309 3.00 -6.95 -14.90
C ILE A 309 2.70 -5.57 -14.33
N TYR A 310 1.97 -5.52 -13.23
CA TYR A 310 1.99 -4.34 -12.35
C TYR A 310 2.36 -4.76 -10.94
N MET A 311 3.14 -3.90 -10.28
CA MET A 311 3.90 -4.26 -9.09
C MET A 311 3.90 -3.13 -8.06
N GLY A 312 3.56 -3.47 -6.83
CA GLY A 312 3.93 -2.68 -5.66
C GLY A 312 5.34 -3.09 -5.25
N ARG A 313 6.27 -2.14 -5.13
CA ARG A 313 7.68 -2.42 -4.77
C ARG A 313 8.14 -1.55 -3.59
N GLY A 314 8.82 -2.17 -2.63
CA GLY A 314 9.38 -1.56 -1.43
C GLY A 314 10.86 -1.88 -1.21
N THR A 315 11.48 -1.14 -0.29
CA THR A 315 12.84 -1.37 0.22
C THR A 315 13.00 -2.80 0.74
N GLY A 316 14.20 -3.38 0.65
CA GLY A 316 14.43 -4.80 0.95
C GLY A 316 13.78 -5.77 -0.05
N SER A 317 13.36 -5.26 -1.21
CA SER A 317 12.64 -5.99 -2.24
C SER A 317 11.30 -6.58 -1.78
N GLN A 318 10.62 -5.91 -0.85
CA GLN A 318 9.19 -6.17 -0.55
C GLN A 318 8.39 -5.98 -1.82
N ALA A 319 7.51 -6.92 -2.14
CA ALA A 319 6.81 -6.85 -3.41
C ALA A 319 5.51 -7.66 -3.48
N VAL A 320 4.60 -7.14 -4.30
CA VAL A 320 3.45 -7.86 -4.84
C VAL A 320 3.47 -7.70 -6.35
N TRP A 321 3.61 -8.80 -7.08
CA TRP A 321 3.46 -8.86 -8.53
C TRP A 321 2.07 -9.33 -8.85
N VAL A 322 1.40 -8.65 -9.76
CA VAL A 322 0.14 -9.09 -10.34
C VAL A 322 0.36 -9.29 -11.84
N ILE A 323 0.06 -10.50 -12.30
CA ILE A 323 0.42 -10.98 -13.64
C ILE A 323 -0.84 -11.52 -14.31
N PRO A 324 -1.68 -10.64 -14.92
CA PRO A 324 -2.97 -11.04 -15.47
C PRO A 324 -2.89 -12.14 -16.52
N GLY A 325 -1.89 -12.10 -17.40
CA GLY A 325 -1.71 -13.12 -18.43
C GLY A 325 -1.43 -14.52 -17.88
N LEU A 326 -1.05 -14.63 -16.61
CA LEU A 326 -0.81 -15.89 -15.93
C LEU A 326 -1.85 -16.25 -14.85
N ASP A 327 -2.89 -15.44 -14.64
CA ASP A 327 -3.80 -15.56 -13.47
C ASP A 327 -3.05 -15.70 -12.13
N LEU A 328 -1.90 -15.01 -12.01
CA LEU A 328 -0.93 -15.23 -10.96
C LEU A 328 -0.65 -13.95 -10.15
N VAL A 329 -0.65 -14.09 -8.84
CA VAL A 329 -0.12 -13.11 -7.88
C VAL A 329 1.05 -13.72 -7.16
N ILE A 330 2.16 -13.00 -7.07
CA ILE A 330 3.33 -13.42 -6.30
C ILE A 330 3.60 -12.36 -5.24
N VAL A 331 3.91 -12.79 -4.03
CA VAL A 331 4.32 -11.92 -2.93
C VAL A 331 5.68 -12.39 -2.43
N HIS A 332 6.59 -11.43 -2.27
CA HIS A 332 7.88 -11.65 -1.61
C HIS A 332 8.02 -10.65 -0.48
N ARG A 333 8.39 -11.16 0.70
CA ARG A 333 8.64 -10.36 1.90
C ARG A 333 10.05 -10.56 2.44
N ALA A 334 10.63 -9.47 2.94
CA ALA A 334 11.91 -9.46 3.66
C ALA A 334 11.71 -8.99 5.11
N ASP A 335 12.60 -9.39 6.03
CA ASP A 335 12.54 -8.94 7.43
C ASP A 335 13.47 -7.73 7.63
N THR A 336 13.08 -6.61 7.04
CA THR A 336 13.82 -5.35 7.14
C THR A 336 13.83 -4.80 8.56
N ASP A 337 12.91 -5.24 9.44
CA ASP A 337 12.92 -4.87 10.86
C ASP A 337 14.20 -5.36 11.56
N HIS A 338 14.80 -6.44 11.04
CA HIS A 338 16.05 -7.04 11.53
C HIS A 338 17.21 -6.83 10.54
N GLY A 339 17.10 -5.85 9.64
CA GLY A 339 18.15 -5.52 8.68
C GLY A 339 18.37 -6.56 7.57
N ARG A 340 17.41 -7.48 7.35
CA ARG A 340 17.48 -8.42 6.23
C ARG A 340 16.90 -7.76 4.99
N GLU A 341 17.79 -7.37 4.08
CA GLU A 341 17.43 -6.87 2.76
C GLU A 341 17.78 -7.88 1.68
N ILE A 342 16.87 -8.08 0.73
CA ILE A 342 17.07 -9.00 -0.40
C ILE A 342 17.39 -8.18 -1.64
N HIS A 343 18.38 -8.59 -2.42
CA HIS A 343 18.68 -7.90 -3.67
C HIS A 343 17.53 -8.06 -4.66
N GLY A 344 17.27 -6.99 -5.44
CA GLY A 344 16.17 -7.00 -6.40
C GLY A 344 16.27 -8.14 -7.42
N VAL A 345 17.49 -8.49 -7.83
CA VAL A 345 17.74 -9.60 -8.76
C VAL A 345 17.29 -10.95 -8.22
N ASP A 346 17.39 -11.17 -6.91
CA ASP A 346 16.97 -12.40 -6.25
C ASP A 346 15.45 -12.46 -6.13
N ALA A 347 14.81 -11.36 -5.76
CA ALA A 347 13.35 -11.27 -5.69
C ALA A 347 12.69 -11.55 -7.05
N TRP A 348 13.24 -10.99 -8.14
CA TRP A 348 12.78 -11.31 -9.49
C TRP A 348 13.11 -12.75 -9.90
N ARG A 349 14.25 -13.31 -9.46
CA ARG A 349 14.57 -14.72 -9.73
C ARG A 349 13.59 -15.66 -9.03
N ILE A 350 13.17 -15.36 -7.80
CA ILE A 350 12.12 -16.11 -7.09
C ILE A 350 10.81 -16.06 -7.89
N ALA A 351 10.39 -14.88 -8.34
CA ALA A 351 9.17 -14.73 -9.14
C ALA A 351 9.24 -15.50 -10.47
N GLU A 352 10.41 -15.51 -11.12
CA GLU A 352 10.65 -16.29 -12.33
C GLU A 352 10.59 -17.80 -12.04
N LEU A 353 11.26 -18.30 -10.99
CA LEU A 353 11.23 -19.72 -10.62
C LEU A 353 9.81 -20.23 -10.36
N ILE A 354 8.98 -19.42 -9.69
CA ILE A 354 7.56 -19.74 -9.46
C ILE A 354 6.80 -19.78 -10.79
N SER A 355 7.08 -18.83 -11.70
CA SER A 355 6.43 -18.78 -13.00
C SER A 355 6.85 -19.94 -13.91
N GLU A 356 8.14 -20.32 -13.91
CA GLU A 356 8.73 -21.47 -14.63
C GLU A 356 8.18 -22.82 -14.13
N ALA A 357 7.61 -22.86 -12.92
CA ALA A 357 6.98 -24.04 -12.36
C ALA A 357 5.63 -24.38 -13.02
N ARG A 358 5.01 -23.42 -13.70
CA ARG A 358 3.77 -23.64 -14.44
C ARG A 358 4.07 -24.31 -15.78
N GLY A 359 3.45 -25.47 -16.02
CA GLY A 359 3.63 -26.19 -17.29
C GLY A 359 2.56 -27.24 -17.61
N GLY A 360 1.65 -27.51 -16.68
CA GLY A 360 0.51 -28.43 -16.88
C GLY A 360 -0.81 -27.69 -17.06
N GLU A 361 -1.81 -28.42 -17.51
CA GLU A 361 -3.20 -27.96 -17.50
C GLU A 361 -3.79 -28.11 -16.08
N PRO A 362 -4.43 -27.08 -15.52
CA PRO A 362 -5.09 -27.18 -14.22
C PRO A 362 -6.24 -28.19 -14.24
N SER A 363 -6.46 -28.88 -13.12
CA SER A 363 -7.64 -29.71 -12.89
C SER A 363 -8.91 -28.86 -12.94
N SER A 364 -9.99 -29.41 -13.50
CA SER A 364 -11.32 -28.79 -13.46
C SER A 364 -12.01 -28.89 -12.10
N ASP A 365 -11.54 -29.80 -11.24
CA ASP A 365 -12.08 -30.06 -9.90
C ASP A 365 -10.90 -30.29 -8.92
N PRO A 366 -10.15 -29.21 -8.57
CA PRO A 366 -9.01 -29.33 -7.69
C PRO A 366 -9.46 -29.52 -6.24
N ARG A 367 -8.74 -30.36 -5.49
CA ARG A 367 -8.90 -30.42 -4.04
C ARG A 367 -8.24 -29.22 -3.39
N LEU A 368 -8.97 -28.54 -2.51
CA LEU A 368 -8.47 -27.42 -1.72
C LEU A 368 -8.34 -27.80 -0.25
N VAL A 369 -7.28 -27.34 0.38
CA VAL A 369 -6.98 -27.52 1.80
C VAL A 369 -6.71 -26.18 2.48
N ALA A 370 -6.70 -26.15 3.81
CA ALA A 370 -6.22 -24.98 4.53
C ALA A 370 -4.75 -24.71 4.18
N LEU A 371 -4.39 -23.42 4.10
CA LEU A 371 -3.01 -22.99 3.86
C LEU A 371 -2.05 -23.63 4.88
N ASP A 372 -1.02 -24.30 4.37
CA ASP A 372 0.03 -24.95 5.18
C ASP A 372 1.41 -24.48 4.69
N PRO A 373 1.94 -23.37 5.22
CA PRO A 373 3.19 -22.79 4.75
C PRO A 373 4.40 -23.64 5.13
N ARG A 374 5.28 -23.92 4.17
CA ARG A 374 6.56 -24.58 4.43
C ARG A 374 7.49 -23.63 5.22
N PRO A 375 7.93 -23.95 6.44
CA PRO A 375 8.78 -23.05 7.21
C PRO A 375 10.16 -22.90 6.55
N PHE A 376 10.73 -21.70 6.65
CA PHE A 376 12.12 -21.46 6.28
C PHE A 376 13.06 -21.85 7.42
N ALA A 377 14.21 -22.44 7.10
CA ALA A 377 15.26 -22.73 8.08
C ALA A 377 15.84 -21.43 8.66
N SER A 378 15.87 -20.35 7.87
CA SER A 378 16.31 -19.03 8.32
C SER A 378 15.20 -18.21 9.01
N GLN A 379 14.02 -18.80 9.29
CA GLN A 379 12.89 -18.09 9.88
C GLN A 379 13.20 -17.62 11.29
N LEU A 380 12.94 -16.34 11.55
CA LEU A 380 13.04 -15.78 12.90
C LEU A 380 11.85 -16.22 13.77
N PRO A 381 12.03 -16.34 15.10
CA PRO A 381 10.96 -16.70 16.00
C PRO A 381 9.75 -15.77 15.86
N ALA A 382 8.55 -16.35 15.91
CA ALA A 382 7.32 -15.58 15.93
C ALA A 382 7.25 -14.71 17.20
N TYR A 383 6.82 -13.46 17.04
CA TYR A 383 6.49 -12.59 18.15
C TYR A 383 4.98 -12.56 18.36
N ARG A 384 4.51 -12.92 19.56
CA ARG A 384 3.11 -12.80 19.93
C ARG A 384 2.84 -11.41 20.50
N TRP A 385 2.06 -10.62 19.78
CA TRP A 385 1.58 -9.33 20.27
C TRP A 385 0.68 -9.52 21.50
N PRO A 386 0.79 -8.66 22.53
CA PRO A 386 -0.17 -8.65 23.62
C PRO A 386 -1.58 -8.35 23.11
N GLU A 387 -2.57 -9.07 23.61
CA GLU A 387 -3.98 -8.86 23.26
C GLU A 387 -4.50 -7.56 23.89
N PRO A 388 -4.96 -6.58 23.09
CA PRO A 388 -5.51 -5.35 23.63
C PRO A 388 -6.86 -5.56 24.31
N VAL A 389 -7.15 -4.74 25.32
CA VAL A 389 -8.47 -4.63 25.93
C VAL A 389 -9.15 -3.35 25.47
N THR A 390 -10.48 -3.35 25.43
CA THR A 390 -11.25 -2.14 25.13
C THR A 390 -11.33 -1.25 26.36
N LEU A 391 -10.97 0.02 26.22
CA LEU A 391 -11.27 1.07 27.19
C LEU A 391 -12.31 2.02 26.59
N ASP A 392 -13.27 2.44 27.40
CA ASP A 392 -14.20 3.49 26.99
C ASP A 392 -13.51 4.87 26.95
N SER A 393 -14.24 5.85 26.42
CA SER A 393 -13.68 7.20 26.26
C SER A 393 -13.39 7.90 27.59
N ALA A 394 -14.16 7.63 28.64
CA ALA A 394 -13.93 8.25 29.95
C ALA A 394 -12.68 7.66 30.63
N ALA A 395 -12.48 6.36 30.52
CA ALA A 395 -11.32 5.65 31.03
C ALA A 395 -10.01 6.05 30.32
N LEU A 396 -10.07 6.45 29.05
CA LEU A 396 -8.90 6.94 28.29
C LEU A 396 -8.51 8.38 28.65
N GLN A 397 -9.45 9.20 29.10
CA GLN A 397 -9.25 10.64 29.30
C GLN A 397 -8.06 11.00 30.21
N PRO A 398 -7.81 10.30 31.35
CA PRO A 398 -6.70 10.64 32.24
C PRO A 398 -5.32 10.50 31.59
N PHE A 399 -5.19 9.72 30.51
CA PHE A 399 -3.94 9.49 29.81
C PHE A 399 -3.69 10.48 28.68
N MET A 400 -4.68 11.31 28.34
CA MET A 400 -4.53 12.30 27.27
C MET A 400 -3.68 13.48 27.75
N GLY A 401 -2.88 14.02 26.83
CA GLY A 401 -2.06 15.20 27.05
C GLY A 401 -0.59 15.01 26.69
N ASP A 402 0.19 16.01 27.08
CA ASP A 402 1.61 16.11 26.79
C ASP A 402 2.44 15.62 27.98
N TYR A 403 3.55 14.98 27.68
CA TYR A 403 4.51 14.45 28.64
C TYR A 403 5.92 14.82 28.21
N ASP A 404 6.63 15.57 29.05
CA ASP A 404 7.95 16.12 28.74
C ASP A 404 9.06 15.13 29.07
N LEU A 405 9.91 14.85 28.08
CA LEU A 405 11.12 14.06 28.26
C LEU A 405 12.21 14.92 28.88
N SER A 406 12.97 14.34 29.83
CA SER A 406 14.13 15.03 30.42
C SER A 406 15.24 15.34 29.42
N SER A 407 15.31 14.57 28.31
CA SER A 407 16.23 14.79 27.20
C SER A 407 15.81 15.91 26.24
N GLY A 408 14.65 16.54 26.47
CA GLY A 408 13.99 17.40 25.50
C GLY A 408 13.07 16.62 24.55
N GLY A 409 12.00 17.30 24.10
CA GLY A 409 10.91 16.72 23.31
C GLY A 409 9.72 16.30 24.16
N THR A 410 8.58 16.12 23.49
CA THR A 410 7.29 15.86 24.15
C THR A 410 6.66 14.60 23.58
N VAL A 411 6.39 13.63 24.45
CA VAL A 411 5.49 12.51 24.14
C VAL A 411 4.07 13.02 24.26
N ARG A 412 3.24 12.85 23.24
CA ARG A 412 1.85 13.32 23.25
C ARG A 412 0.91 12.16 23.10
N VAL A 413 -0.10 12.10 23.95
CA VAL A 413 -1.19 11.13 23.85
C VAL A 413 -2.45 11.91 23.51
N PHE A 414 -3.07 11.59 22.38
CA PHE A 414 -4.13 12.39 21.80
C PHE A 414 -5.18 11.53 21.12
N ARG A 415 -6.32 12.13 20.82
CA ARG A 415 -7.36 11.49 20.01
C ARG A 415 -7.23 11.92 18.55
N PHE A 416 -7.21 10.96 17.65
CA PHE A 416 -7.34 11.21 16.22
C PHE A 416 -8.53 10.42 15.70
N ARG A 417 -9.55 11.13 15.19
CA ARG A 417 -10.81 10.54 14.71
C ARG A 417 -11.46 9.55 15.70
N GLY A 418 -11.32 9.82 17.00
CA GLY A 418 -11.90 9.06 18.11
C GLY A 418 -10.94 8.05 18.76
N ASP A 419 -9.95 7.58 18.02
CA ASP A 419 -8.98 6.58 18.47
C ASP A 419 -7.81 7.22 19.26
N PRO A 420 -7.25 6.53 20.27
CA PRO A 420 -6.09 7.00 21.03
C PRO A 420 -4.79 6.77 20.24
N TYR A 421 -4.04 7.83 20.02
CA TYR A 421 -2.70 7.79 19.42
C TYR A 421 -1.65 8.26 20.43
N ILE A 422 -0.44 7.73 20.27
CA ILE A 422 0.75 8.23 20.95
C ILE A 422 1.75 8.74 19.91
N HIS A 423 2.16 9.99 20.06
CA HIS A 423 3.31 10.57 19.38
C HIS A 423 4.54 10.39 20.26
N VAL A 424 5.59 9.79 19.70
CA VAL A 424 6.91 9.72 20.34
C VAL A 424 7.93 10.46 19.48
N PRO A 425 8.65 11.47 20.01
CA PRO A 425 9.66 12.22 19.26
C PRO A 425 10.66 11.30 18.57
N GLY A 426 10.89 11.51 17.27
CA GLY A 426 11.78 10.69 16.44
C GLY A 426 11.25 9.29 16.07
N ARG A 427 10.03 8.92 16.50
CA ARG A 427 9.36 7.66 16.12
C ARG A 427 8.04 7.90 15.39
N GLY A 428 7.34 8.97 15.74
CA GLY A 428 6.08 9.39 15.09
C GLY A 428 4.84 8.92 15.84
N ASP A 429 3.70 8.82 15.14
CA ASP A 429 2.40 8.50 15.73
C ASP A 429 2.03 7.04 15.50
N ALA A 430 1.57 6.36 16.55
CA ALA A 430 1.03 5.01 16.45
C ALA A 430 -0.26 4.88 17.28
N LEU A 431 -1.14 3.97 16.86
CA LEU A 431 -2.34 3.65 17.61
C LEU A 431 -1.94 3.05 18.98
N LEU A 432 -2.42 3.66 20.06
CA LEU A 432 -2.11 3.27 21.43
C LEU A 432 -3.10 2.19 21.90
N LEU A 433 -2.58 1.00 22.20
CA LEU A 433 -3.39 -0.17 22.52
C LEU A 433 -3.43 -0.42 24.03
N PRO A 434 -4.60 -0.43 24.68
CA PRO A 434 -4.69 -0.70 26.12
C PRO A 434 -4.42 -2.17 26.43
N LEU A 435 -3.69 -2.45 27.50
CA LEU A 435 -3.46 -3.80 28.05
C LEU A 435 -4.07 -3.98 29.46
N GLY A 436 -4.83 -2.98 29.91
CA GLY A 436 -5.49 -2.94 31.22
C GLY A 436 -4.70 -2.18 32.30
N GLY A 437 -5.42 -1.50 33.17
CA GLY A 437 -4.85 -0.57 34.15
C GLY A 437 -4.14 0.60 33.45
N ASP A 438 -2.89 0.85 33.85
CA ASP A 438 -2.06 1.93 33.30
C ASP A 438 -1.06 1.44 32.23
N ARG A 439 -1.28 0.24 31.68
CA ARG A 439 -0.38 -0.40 30.71
C ARG A 439 -0.96 -0.40 29.30
N PHE A 440 -0.12 -0.08 28.34
CA PHE A 440 -0.44 0.05 26.93
C PHE A 440 0.74 -0.46 26.07
N THR A 441 0.50 -0.62 24.77
CA THR A 441 1.50 -0.98 23.77
C THR A 441 1.18 -0.34 22.41
N VAL A 442 2.01 -0.57 21.40
CA VAL A 442 1.80 -0.21 20.00
C VAL A 442 2.26 -1.37 19.11
N ARG A 443 1.62 -1.60 17.96
CA ARG A 443 1.99 -2.68 17.01
C ARG A 443 2.92 -2.19 15.90
N VAL A 444 4.02 -1.52 16.28
CA VAL A 444 5.03 -1.01 15.34
C VAL A 444 6.32 -1.82 15.43
N VAL A 445 6.84 -1.99 16.65
CA VAL A 445 8.03 -2.79 16.95
C VAL A 445 7.69 -3.77 18.07
N ALA A 446 8.20 -4.98 17.97
CA ALA A 446 7.97 -6.01 18.98
C ALA A 446 8.47 -5.55 20.37
N GLY A 447 7.68 -5.83 21.41
CA GLY A 447 8.10 -5.63 22.80
C GLY A 447 7.97 -4.21 23.33
N VAL A 448 7.34 -3.27 22.61
CA VAL A 448 7.12 -1.92 23.12
C VAL A 448 6.15 -1.94 24.30
N GLN A 449 6.54 -1.32 25.41
CA GLN A 449 5.70 -1.13 26.59
C GLN A 449 5.50 0.36 26.84
N VAL A 450 4.26 0.75 27.13
CA VAL A 450 3.87 2.11 27.50
C VAL A 450 3.17 2.02 28.86
N VAL A 451 3.77 2.56 29.91
CA VAL A 451 3.25 2.43 31.28
C VAL A 451 3.11 3.81 31.89
N PHE A 452 1.87 4.22 32.17
CA PHE A 452 1.59 5.48 32.84
C PHE A 452 1.78 5.35 34.35
N GLN A 453 2.27 6.41 34.98
CA GLN A 453 2.40 6.50 36.43
C GLN A 453 1.29 7.33 37.02
N ARG A 454 0.85 6.96 38.22
CA ARG A 454 -0.08 7.74 39.03
C ARG A 454 0.55 8.17 40.35
N ASP A 455 0.10 9.30 40.87
CA ASP A 455 0.39 9.69 42.25
C ASP A 455 -0.57 9.04 43.26
N ALA A 456 -0.44 9.40 44.53
CA ALA A 456 -1.27 8.89 45.62
C ALA A 456 -2.77 9.27 45.50
N THR A 457 -3.09 10.29 44.70
CA THR A 457 -4.48 10.71 44.42
C THR A 457 -5.08 9.94 43.25
N GLY A 458 -4.28 9.16 42.53
CA GLY A 458 -4.66 8.46 41.31
C GLY A 458 -4.55 9.33 40.05
N ALA A 459 -4.00 10.55 40.13
CA ALA A 459 -3.78 11.38 38.95
C ALA A 459 -2.60 10.85 38.14
N VAL A 460 -2.71 10.82 36.81
CA VAL A 460 -1.59 10.42 35.93
C VAL A 460 -0.53 11.51 35.96
N THR A 461 0.71 11.16 36.30
CA THR A 461 1.82 12.11 36.48
C THR A 461 2.96 11.90 35.51
N GLY A 462 2.94 10.83 34.71
CA GLY A 462 3.99 10.55 33.75
C GLY A 462 3.67 9.35 32.86
N VAL A 463 4.61 9.06 31.95
CA VAL A 463 4.66 7.83 31.16
C VAL A 463 6.09 7.31 31.06
N THR A 464 6.24 5.98 31.19
CA THR A 464 7.46 5.25 30.79
C THR A 464 7.22 4.52 29.49
N LEU A 465 8.13 4.70 28.54
CA LEU A 465 8.20 3.97 27.28
C LEU A 465 9.41 3.04 27.33
N THR A 466 9.22 1.75 27.11
CA THR A 466 10.31 0.78 26.96
C THR A 466 10.31 0.22 25.55
N LEU A 467 11.40 0.43 24.82
CA LEU A 467 11.61 -0.03 23.44
C LEU A 467 12.91 -0.85 23.39
N GLY A 468 12.79 -2.17 23.42
CA GLY A 468 13.94 -3.06 23.55
C GLY A 468 14.74 -2.73 24.82
N ASN A 469 16.01 -2.38 24.67
CA ASN A 469 16.89 -2.01 25.79
C ASN A 469 16.82 -0.51 26.17
N GLN A 470 16.03 0.29 25.46
CA GLN A 470 15.88 1.72 25.72
C GLN A 470 14.66 1.96 26.60
N THR A 471 14.82 2.81 27.62
CA THR A 471 13.70 3.28 28.45
C THR A 471 13.69 4.80 28.47
N MET A 472 12.55 5.38 28.11
CA MET A 472 12.30 6.82 28.15
C MET A 472 11.26 7.11 29.22
N ARG A 473 11.48 8.16 30.00
CA ARG A 473 10.52 8.62 31.02
C ARG A 473 10.14 10.05 30.71
N ALA A 474 8.83 10.31 30.65
CA ALA A 474 8.28 11.62 30.42
C ALA A 474 7.34 12.00 31.56
N ALA A 475 7.52 13.19 32.12
CA ALA A 475 6.65 13.72 33.18
C ALA A 475 5.46 14.42 32.55
N ARG A 476 4.26 14.32 33.13
CA ARG A 476 3.09 15.02 32.59
C ARG A 476 3.38 16.52 32.52
N HIS A 477 3.19 17.10 31.34
CA HIS A 477 3.33 18.54 31.15
C HIS A 477 2.32 19.24 32.07
N PRO A 478 2.73 20.25 32.86
CA PRO A 478 1.80 21.04 33.63
C PRO A 478 0.78 21.67 32.66
N GLU A 479 -0.50 21.35 32.80
CA GLU A 479 -1.51 22.01 31.96
C GLU A 479 -1.38 23.52 32.14
N ALA A 480 -1.11 24.23 31.03
CA ALA A 480 -1.26 25.68 31.02
C ALA A 480 -2.71 25.97 31.37
N THR A 481 -2.93 26.64 32.50
CA THR A 481 -4.22 27.24 32.81
C THR A 481 -4.53 28.27 31.72
N GLY A 482 -5.30 27.87 30.70
CA GLY A 482 -5.96 28.78 29.77
C GLY A 482 -5.63 28.60 28.29
N THR A 483 -6.71 28.41 27.53
CA THR A 483 -6.90 28.58 26.07
C THR A 483 -6.29 27.55 25.12
N ALA A 484 -7.19 26.79 24.49
CA ALA A 484 -6.92 25.89 23.37
C ALA A 484 -6.36 26.64 22.14
N PRO A 485 -5.41 26.08 21.38
CA PRO A 485 -5.11 26.57 20.04
C PRO A 485 -6.24 26.17 19.08
N GLY A 486 -6.70 27.13 18.27
CA GLY A 486 -7.75 26.97 17.26
C GLY A 486 -7.47 25.86 16.26
N GLY A 487 -8.54 25.20 15.83
CA GLY A 487 -8.53 23.99 15.00
C GLY A 487 -8.42 24.22 13.50
#